data_AF-A0AAV7PWE0-F1
#
_entry.id   AF-A0AAV7PWE0-F1
#
_cell.length_a   1.000
_cell.length_b   1.000
_cell.length_c   1.000
_cell.angle_alpha   90.00
_cell.angle_beta   90.00
_cell.angle_gamma   90.00
#
_symmetry.space_group_name_H-M   'P 1'
#
loop_
_entity.id
_entity.type
_entity.pdbx_description
1 polymer ?
#
loop_
_entity_poly.entity_id
_entity_poly.type
_entity_poly.pdbx_seq_one_letter_code
_entity_poly.pdbx_strand_id
1 'polypeptide(L)'
;MGKHCFQQNLREDLDSKLDQLSFDTNDAEEDWAAFRDVVYNTAIAHLDQNTRKYQDRLDDNDEDIQKLLDEKREAFRFLQQDTRSASKKAAYNSIKSKDQAKLTEMQDSWLSGKADEIQKYANSNNSKHFYDALKSIYMIKSSGTLPLLSADGSTLLTDKNAILKR
;
A
#
# COMPACT_ATOMS: atom_id res chain seq x y z
N MET A 1 1.27 25.10 -7.55
CA MET A 1 -0.19 24.88 -7.53
C MET A 1 -0.56 24.12 -6.27
N GLY A 2 -1.44 24.67 -5.42
CA GLY A 2 -1.76 24.11 -4.10
C GLY A 2 -2.71 22.92 -4.16
N LYS A 3 -2.62 22.03 -3.15
CA LYS A 3 -3.47 20.84 -2.94
C LYS A 3 -4.98 21.10 -3.07
N HIS A 4 -5.42 22.34 -2.84
CA HIS A 4 -6.81 22.76 -2.95
C HIS A 4 -7.33 22.79 -4.40
N CYS A 5 -6.53 23.22 -5.37
CA CYS A 5 -6.91 23.24 -6.79
C CYS A 5 -7.04 21.82 -7.36
N PHE A 6 -6.20 20.91 -6.86
CA PHE A 6 -6.19 19.51 -7.23
C PHE A 6 -7.49 18.77 -6.82
N GLN A 7 -7.91 18.92 -5.56
CA GLN A 7 -9.11 18.25 -5.05
C GLN A 7 -10.38 18.74 -5.72
N GLN A 8 -10.41 20.01 -6.12
CA GLN A 8 -11.53 20.61 -6.81
C GLN A 8 -11.67 20.07 -8.24
N ASN A 9 -10.57 19.96 -8.98
CA ASN A 9 -10.58 19.43 -10.35
C ASN A 9 -11.00 17.94 -10.42
N LEU A 10 -10.53 17.11 -9.47
CA LEU A 10 -10.95 15.71 -9.40
C LEU A 10 -12.44 15.57 -9.12
N ARG A 11 -12.97 16.43 -8.23
CA ARG A 11 -14.39 16.41 -7.87
C ARG A 11 -15.27 16.80 -9.06
N GLU A 12 -14.94 17.90 -9.73
CA GLU A 12 -15.70 18.38 -10.89
C GLU A 12 -15.70 17.38 -12.05
N ASP A 13 -14.58 16.67 -12.29
CA ASP A 13 -14.50 15.65 -13.33
C ASP A 13 -15.23 14.34 -12.96
N LEU A 14 -15.21 13.94 -11.68
CA LEU A 14 -16.00 12.81 -11.19
C LEU A 14 -17.50 13.08 -11.31
N ASP A 15 -17.96 14.25 -10.88
CA ASP A 15 -19.38 14.63 -10.94
C ASP A 15 -19.87 14.61 -12.40
N SER A 16 -19.12 15.20 -13.33
CA SER A 16 -19.45 15.22 -14.77
C SER A 16 -19.52 13.83 -15.41
N LYS A 17 -18.62 12.91 -15.04
CA LYS A 17 -18.58 11.55 -15.61
C LYS A 17 -19.60 10.61 -14.98
N LEU A 18 -19.94 10.81 -13.71
CA LEU A 18 -21.01 10.07 -13.04
C LEU A 18 -22.39 10.49 -13.54
N ASP A 19 -22.59 11.77 -13.88
CA ASP A 19 -23.84 12.25 -14.50
C ASP A 19 -24.08 11.70 -15.92
N GLN A 20 -23.03 11.21 -16.59
CA GLN A 20 -23.09 10.59 -17.92
C GLN A 20 -23.29 9.08 -17.89
N LEU A 21 -23.21 8.44 -16.71
CA LEU A 21 -23.44 7.02 -16.53
C LEU A 21 -24.95 6.74 -16.49
N SER A 22 -25.42 5.91 -17.41
CA SER A 22 -26.78 5.37 -17.39
C SER A 22 -26.75 3.94 -16.88
N PHE A 23 -27.56 3.64 -15.86
CA PHE A 23 -27.75 2.29 -15.31
C PHE A 23 -29.01 1.68 -15.93
N ASP A 24 -28.93 1.32 -17.22
CA ASP A 24 -30.05 0.76 -17.98
C ASP A 24 -29.88 -0.73 -18.28
N THR A 25 -28.73 -1.30 -17.94
CA THR A 25 -28.49 -2.74 -18.06
C THR A 25 -29.18 -3.41 -16.88
N ASN A 26 -30.20 -4.24 -17.09
CA ASN A 26 -30.92 -4.98 -16.03
C ASN A 26 -30.03 -5.99 -15.25
N ASP A 27 -28.70 -5.81 -15.30
CA ASP A 27 -27.66 -6.56 -14.62
C ASP A 27 -26.88 -5.63 -13.68
N ALA A 28 -27.09 -5.83 -12.39
CA ALA A 28 -26.45 -5.06 -11.34
C ALA A 28 -24.93 -5.24 -11.29
N GLU A 29 -24.38 -6.34 -11.82
CA GLU A 29 -22.93 -6.55 -11.89
C GLU A 29 -22.29 -5.67 -12.98
N GLU A 30 -22.94 -5.53 -14.14
CA GLU A 30 -22.50 -4.66 -15.23
C GLU A 30 -22.59 -3.18 -14.84
N ASP A 31 -23.69 -2.75 -14.22
CA ASP A 31 -23.86 -1.39 -13.70
C ASP A 31 -22.79 -1.04 -12.66
N TRP A 32 -22.51 -1.97 -11.74
CA TRP A 32 -21.49 -1.78 -10.71
C TRP A 32 -20.07 -1.76 -11.28
N ALA A 33 -19.79 -2.57 -12.30
CA ALA A 33 -18.52 -2.54 -13.01
C ALA A 33 -18.32 -1.19 -13.72
N ALA A 34 -19.35 -0.69 -14.43
CA ALA A 34 -19.31 0.59 -15.13
C ALA A 34 -19.07 1.77 -14.17
N PHE A 35 -19.78 1.81 -13.03
CA PHE A 35 -19.55 2.80 -11.98
C PHE A 35 -18.11 2.74 -11.45
N ARG A 36 -17.63 1.53 -11.12
CA ARG A 36 -16.28 1.32 -10.59
C ARG A 36 -15.24 1.84 -11.58
N ASP A 37 -15.34 1.47 -12.84
CA ASP A 37 -14.34 1.82 -13.84
C ASP A 37 -14.26 3.34 -14.05
N VAL A 38 -15.41 4.04 -14.07
CA VAL A 38 -15.44 5.51 -14.17
C VAL A 38 -14.75 6.17 -12.97
N VAL A 39 -15.03 5.70 -11.75
CA VAL A 39 -14.39 6.23 -10.53
C VAL A 39 -12.89 5.98 -10.54
N TYR A 40 -12.45 4.75 -10.84
CA TYR A 40 -11.03 4.38 -10.85
C TYR A 40 -10.23 5.10 -11.93
N ASN A 41 -10.74 5.15 -13.17
CA ASN A 41 -10.04 5.79 -14.27
C ASN A 41 -9.92 7.31 -14.07
N THR A 42 -10.97 7.94 -13.53
CA THR A 42 -10.95 9.37 -13.21
C THR A 42 -9.99 9.66 -12.06
N ALA A 43 -9.99 8.82 -11.02
CA ALA A 43 -9.02 8.93 -9.94
C ALA A 43 -7.58 8.82 -10.47
N ILE A 44 -7.27 7.86 -11.36
CA ILE A 44 -5.92 7.70 -11.95
C ILE A 44 -5.54 8.90 -12.84
N ALA A 45 -6.47 9.47 -13.59
CA ALA A 45 -6.18 10.59 -14.49
C ALA A 45 -5.81 11.87 -13.73
N HIS A 46 -6.42 12.10 -12.56
CA HIS A 46 -6.14 13.28 -11.74
C HIS A 46 -5.07 13.01 -10.71
N LEU A 47 -5.07 11.86 -10.04
CA LEU A 47 -3.99 11.42 -9.17
C LEU A 47 -2.80 11.12 -10.06
N ASP A 48 -2.03 12.18 -10.34
CA ASP A 48 -0.68 12.15 -10.89
C ASP A 48 -0.04 10.86 -10.37
N GLN A 49 0.23 9.90 -11.27
CA GLN A 49 0.68 8.56 -10.91
C GLN A 49 1.90 8.75 -10.03
N ASN A 50 1.67 8.78 -8.72
CA ASN A 50 2.69 8.93 -7.73
C ASN A 50 3.30 7.55 -7.65
N THR A 51 4.05 7.23 -8.70
CA THR A 51 5.05 6.18 -8.73
C THR A 51 5.83 6.42 -7.48
N ARG A 52 5.56 5.57 -6.49
CA ARG A 52 6.17 5.69 -5.17
C ARG A 52 7.67 5.75 -5.44
N LYS A 53 8.31 6.87 -5.09
CA LYS A 53 9.75 7.06 -5.35
C LYS A 53 10.63 6.07 -4.58
N TYR A 54 10.02 5.26 -3.73
CA TYR A 54 10.63 4.19 -2.99
C TYR A 54 9.88 2.92 -3.38
N GLN A 55 10.61 1.91 -3.86
CA GLN A 55 10.10 0.55 -3.97
C GLN A 55 9.43 0.22 -2.63
N ASP A 56 8.11 0.09 -2.62
CA ASP A 56 7.44 -0.47 -1.45
C ASP A 56 7.84 -1.94 -1.39
N ARG A 57 7.90 -2.51 -0.19
CA ARG A 57 8.47 -3.84 0.11
C ARG A 57 7.79 -5.00 -0.63
N LEU A 58 6.81 -4.73 -1.49
CA LEU A 58 5.89 -5.69 -2.08
C LEU A 58 5.70 -5.54 -3.61
N ASP A 59 6.07 -4.41 -4.24
CA ASP A 59 5.77 -4.16 -5.65
C ASP A 59 6.41 -5.22 -6.59
N ASP A 60 7.61 -5.71 -6.28
CA ASP A 60 8.33 -6.68 -7.13
C ASP A 60 7.67 -8.09 -7.10
N ASN A 61 6.82 -8.38 -6.10
CA ASN A 61 6.22 -9.71 -5.89
C ASN A 61 4.69 -9.69 -5.89
N ASP A 62 4.06 -8.64 -6.41
CA ASP A 62 2.61 -8.45 -6.33
C ASP A 62 1.82 -9.63 -6.92
N GLU A 63 2.22 -10.17 -8.08
CA GLU A 63 1.53 -11.30 -8.73
C GLU A 63 1.61 -12.59 -7.90
N ASP A 64 2.78 -12.91 -7.35
CA ASP A 64 2.97 -14.09 -6.51
C ASP A 64 2.20 -13.95 -5.19
N ILE A 65 2.17 -12.74 -4.60
CA ILE A 65 1.40 -12.47 -3.39
C ILE A 65 -0.11 -12.61 -3.66
N GLN A 66 -0.61 -12.12 -4.79
CA GLN A 66 -2.02 -12.30 -5.17
C GLN A 66 -2.35 -13.79 -5.30
N LYS A 67 -1.49 -14.57 -5.96
CA LYS A 67 -1.69 -16.02 -6.08
C LYS A 67 -1.77 -16.72 -4.72
N LEU A 68 -0.86 -16.41 -3.79
CA LEU A 68 -0.90 -16.97 -2.42
C LEU A 68 -2.20 -16.57 -1.70
N LEU A 69 -2.63 -15.32 -1.84
CA LEU A 69 -3.88 -14.84 -1.26
C LEU A 69 -5.10 -15.57 -1.80
N ASP A 70 -5.13 -15.85 -3.10
CA ASP A 70 -6.24 -16.55 -3.75
C ASP A 70 -6.27 -18.04 -3.34
N GLU A 71 -5.12 -18.73 -3.34
CA GLU A 71 -5.01 -20.11 -2.84
C GLU A 71 -5.54 -20.24 -1.39
N LYS A 72 -5.18 -19.27 -0.53
CA LYS A 72 -5.64 -19.21 0.86
C LYS A 72 -7.13 -18.90 0.99
N ARG A 73 -7.65 -17.96 0.19
CA ARG A 73 -9.07 -17.57 0.20
C ARG A 73 -9.95 -18.74 -0.22
N GLU A 74 -9.57 -19.48 -1.25
CA GLU A 74 -10.28 -20.68 -1.69
C GLU A 74 -10.27 -21.76 -0.61
N ALA A 75 -9.11 -22.05 -0.02
CA ALA A 75 -9.03 -23.01 1.09
C ALA A 75 -9.89 -22.62 2.29
N PHE A 76 -9.99 -21.32 2.58
CA PHE A 76 -10.85 -20.79 3.61
C PHE A 76 -12.34 -20.93 3.26
N ARG A 77 -12.75 -20.69 2.01
CA ARG A 77 -14.11 -20.95 1.52
C ARG A 77 -14.50 -22.41 1.71
N PHE A 78 -13.63 -23.34 1.34
CA PHE A 78 -13.87 -24.77 1.55
C PHE A 78 -14.02 -25.13 3.04
N LEU A 79 -13.17 -24.57 3.90
CA LEU A 79 -13.26 -24.76 5.36
C LEU A 79 -14.58 -24.22 5.93
N GLN A 80 -15.09 -23.09 5.44
CA GLN A 80 -16.36 -22.54 5.91
C GLN A 80 -17.56 -23.43 5.61
N GLN A 81 -17.55 -24.16 4.49
CA GLN A 81 -18.64 -25.09 4.15
C GLN A 81 -18.80 -26.24 5.16
N ASP A 82 -17.71 -26.65 5.82
CA ASP A 82 -17.76 -27.62 6.91
C ASP A 82 -16.61 -27.36 7.88
N THR A 83 -16.91 -26.56 8.90
CA THR A 83 -15.95 -26.12 9.91
C THR A 83 -15.53 -27.24 10.88
N ARG A 84 -16.25 -28.37 10.91
CA ARG A 84 -15.92 -29.52 11.77
C ARG A 84 -15.03 -30.54 11.06
N SER A 85 -14.88 -30.43 9.74
CA SER A 85 -13.99 -31.31 8.97
C SER A 85 -12.52 -31.11 9.34
N ALA A 86 -11.93 -32.13 9.97
CA ALA A 86 -10.51 -32.15 10.28
C ALA A 86 -9.63 -32.10 9.02
N SER A 87 -10.07 -32.72 7.93
CA SER A 87 -9.34 -32.76 6.66
C SER A 87 -9.26 -31.38 6.00
N LYS A 88 -10.38 -30.64 5.95
CA LYS A 88 -10.39 -29.26 5.42
C LYS A 88 -9.54 -28.31 6.27
N LYS A 89 -9.57 -28.47 7.60
CA LYS A 89 -8.72 -27.70 8.51
C LYS A 89 -7.23 -28.00 8.29
N ALA A 90 -6.87 -29.26 8.06
CA ALA A 90 -5.50 -29.65 7.72
C ALA A 90 -5.04 -29.05 6.38
N ALA A 91 -5.89 -29.09 5.35
CA ALA A 91 -5.61 -28.49 4.05
C ALA A 91 -5.37 -26.97 4.14
N TYR A 92 -6.25 -26.25 4.84
CA TYR A 92 -6.08 -24.80 5.07
C TYR A 92 -4.79 -24.49 5.83
N ASN A 93 -4.47 -25.23 6.89
CA ASN A 93 -3.24 -25.03 7.65
C ASN A 93 -1.98 -25.31 6.83
N SER A 94 -2.02 -26.31 5.95
CA SER A 94 -0.93 -26.63 5.01
C SER A 94 -0.67 -25.47 4.05
N ILE A 95 -1.73 -24.93 3.43
CA ILE A 95 -1.64 -23.77 2.54
C ILE A 95 -1.12 -22.55 3.30
N LYS A 96 -1.70 -22.23 4.46
CA LYS A 96 -1.22 -21.13 5.32
C LYS A 96 0.28 -21.25 5.65
N SER A 97 0.76 -22.46 5.95
CA SER A 97 2.17 -22.69 6.25
C SER A 97 3.06 -22.49 5.02
N LYS A 98 2.62 -22.96 3.85
CA LYS A 98 3.32 -22.78 2.57
C LYS A 98 3.40 -21.30 2.19
N ASP A 99 2.29 -20.58 2.30
CA ASP A 99 2.24 -19.14 2.00
C ASP A 99 3.16 -18.37 2.93
N GLN A 100 3.15 -18.69 4.23
CA GLN A 100 4.02 -18.05 5.20
C GLN A 100 5.49 -18.30 4.89
N ALA A 101 5.86 -19.54 4.54
CA ALA A 101 7.23 -19.87 4.14
C ALA A 101 7.65 -19.09 2.89
N LYS A 102 6.77 -18.99 1.89
CA LYS A 102 7.07 -18.26 0.65
C LYS A 102 7.24 -16.77 0.87
N LEU A 103 6.36 -16.16 1.67
CA LEU A 103 6.47 -14.74 2.05
C LEU A 103 7.76 -14.46 2.84
N THR A 104 8.14 -15.35 3.74
CA THR A 104 9.41 -15.23 4.46
C THR A 104 10.60 -15.33 3.52
N GLU A 105 10.62 -16.31 2.60
CA GLU A 105 11.69 -16.47 1.61
C GLU A 105 11.85 -15.22 0.72
N MET A 106 10.74 -14.64 0.27
CA MET A 106 10.74 -13.39 -0.49
C MET A 106 11.34 -12.24 0.31
N GLN A 107 10.93 -12.10 1.58
CA GLN A 107 11.45 -11.07 2.46
C GLN A 107 12.96 -11.24 2.72
N ASP A 108 13.40 -12.47 2.97
CA ASP A 108 14.80 -12.79 3.24
C ASP A 108 15.68 -12.52 2.01
N SER A 109 15.19 -12.88 0.81
CA SER A 109 15.88 -12.61 -0.45
C SER A 109 16.07 -11.10 -0.68
N TRP A 110 15.03 -10.32 -0.43
CA TRP A 110 15.09 -8.86 -0.53
C TRP A 110 16.04 -8.25 0.51
N LEU A 111 15.96 -8.69 1.78
CA LEU A 111 16.86 -8.23 2.85
C LEU A 111 18.32 -8.56 2.54
N SER A 112 18.59 -9.74 1.99
CA SER A 112 19.94 -10.13 1.55
C SER A 112 20.45 -9.21 0.45
N GLY A 113 19.66 -8.96 -0.58
CA GLY A 113 20.03 -8.04 -1.66
C GLY A 113 20.28 -6.61 -1.16
N LYS A 114 19.50 -6.16 -0.18
CA LYS A 114 19.72 -4.86 0.48
C LYS A 114 20.98 -4.82 1.34
N ALA A 115 21.33 -5.92 2.02
CA ALA A 115 22.57 -6.02 2.78
C ALA A 115 23.79 -5.89 1.86
N ASP A 116 23.77 -6.57 0.71
CA ASP A 116 24.82 -6.48 -0.30
C ASP A 116 24.95 -5.07 -0.88
N GLU A 117 23.83 -4.41 -1.16
CA GLU A 117 23.80 -3.02 -1.63
C GLU A 117 24.43 -2.05 -0.61
N ILE A 118 24.05 -2.16 0.66
CA ILE A 118 24.60 -1.34 1.76
C ILE A 118 26.11 -1.59 1.91
N GLN A 119 26.53 -2.85 1.89
CA GLN A 119 27.94 -3.21 2.01
C GLN A 119 28.76 -2.65 0.85
N LYS A 120 28.22 -2.69 -0.38
CA LYS A 120 28.86 -2.09 -1.56
C LYS A 120 29.05 -0.59 -1.43
N TYR A 121 28.06 0.15 -0.90
CA TYR A 121 28.21 1.59 -0.67
C TYR A 121 29.18 1.92 0.46
N ALA A 122 29.21 1.12 1.51
CA ALA A 122 30.19 1.26 2.58
C ALA A 122 31.63 1.07 2.05
N ASN A 123 31.85 0.02 1.27
CA ASN A 123 33.17 -0.30 0.68
C ASN A 123 33.64 0.78 -0.30
N SER A 124 32.73 1.48 -0.97
CA SER A 124 33.04 2.56 -1.92
C SER A 124 33.07 3.96 -1.28
N ASN A 125 32.96 4.06 0.06
CA ASN A 125 32.87 5.31 0.80
C ASN A 125 31.76 6.26 0.28
N ASN A 126 30.68 5.69 -0.29
CA ASN A 126 29.57 6.44 -0.86
C ASN A 126 28.49 6.67 0.19
N SER A 127 28.73 7.63 1.07
CA SER A 127 27.86 7.93 2.22
C SER A 127 26.42 8.27 1.80
N LYS A 128 26.22 9.01 0.72
CA LYS A 128 24.89 9.39 0.22
C LYS A 128 24.03 8.15 -0.06
N HIS A 129 24.53 7.26 -0.90
CA HIS A 129 23.79 6.06 -1.29
C HIS A 129 23.67 5.03 -0.17
N PHE A 130 24.66 4.98 0.74
CA PHE A 130 24.56 4.18 1.96
C PHE A 130 23.37 4.60 2.84
N TYR A 131 23.20 5.91 3.07
CA TYR A 131 22.07 6.42 3.83
C TYR A 131 20.73 6.24 3.10
N ASP A 132 20.70 6.40 1.77
CA ASP A 132 19.49 6.15 0.98
C ASP A 132 19.07 4.67 1.04
N ALA A 133 20.01 3.73 0.95
CA ALA A 133 19.75 2.29 1.07
C ALA A 133 19.25 1.91 2.48
N LEU A 134 19.87 2.45 3.54
CA LEU A 134 19.38 2.27 4.92
C LEU A 134 17.96 2.81 5.09
N LYS A 135 17.68 3.99 4.53
CA LYS A 135 16.34 4.59 4.57
C LYS A 135 15.28 3.71 3.89
N SER A 136 15.66 2.96 2.86
CA SER A 136 14.78 2.01 2.16
C SER A 136 14.42 0.78 3.02
N ILE A 137 15.35 0.26 3.84
CA ILE A 137 15.07 -0.85 4.76
C ILE A 137 14.17 -0.39 5.91
N TYR A 138 14.56 0.72 6.53
CA TYR A 138 13.95 1.14 7.78
C TYR A 138 12.59 1.78 7.62
N MET A 139 12.15 2.10 6.37
CA MET A 139 10.93 2.86 6.04
C MET A 139 10.46 3.60 7.28
N ILE A 140 11.10 4.72 7.62
CA ILE A 140 10.54 5.60 8.64
C ILE A 140 9.11 5.83 8.15
N LYS A 141 8.11 5.16 8.76
CA LYS A 141 6.77 5.71 8.93
C LYS A 141 7.12 7.11 9.31
N SER A 142 6.95 8.09 8.41
CA SER A 142 7.19 9.49 8.77
C SER A 142 6.45 9.63 10.06
N SER A 143 7.18 9.67 11.17
CA SER A 143 6.60 9.85 12.47
C SER A 143 6.01 11.21 12.26
N GLY A 144 4.68 11.25 12.03
CA GLY A 144 3.95 12.49 11.96
C GLY A 144 4.44 13.24 13.17
N THR A 145 5.12 14.36 12.93
CA THR A 145 5.93 15.04 13.93
C THR A 145 5.15 15.00 15.22
N LEU A 146 5.66 14.28 16.23
CA LEU A 146 4.88 14.04 17.45
C LEU A 146 4.41 15.42 17.92
N PRO A 147 3.09 15.69 17.95
CA PRO A 147 2.62 17.03 18.21
C PRO A 147 3.13 17.45 19.59
N LEU A 148 3.92 18.51 19.65
CA LEU A 148 4.50 18.99 20.90
C LEU A 148 3.53 19.98 21.54
N LEU A 149 3.29 19.86 22.85
CA LEU A 149 2.54 20.87 23.60
C LEU A 149 3.29 22.22 23.54
N SER A 150 2.56 23.31 23.33
CA SER A 150 3.07 24.67 23.53
C SER A 150 3.51 24.91 24.98
N ALA A 151 4.27 25.99 25.24
CA ALA A 151 4.78 26.29 26.58
C ALA A 151 3.67 26.57 27.62
N ASP A 152 2.53 27.07 27.18
CA ASP A 152 1.31 27.30 27.95
C ASP A 152 0.37 26.06 27.98
N GLY A 153 0.74 24.98 27.27
CA GLY A 153 0.05 23.69 27.27
C GLY A 153 -1.32 23.65 26.60
N SER A 154 -1.72 24.71 25.90
CA SER A 154 -3.04 24.86 25.29
C SER A 154 -3.17 24.25 23.90
N THR A 155 -2.06 24.11 23.15
CA THR A 155 -2.10 23.69 21.73
C THR A 155 -1.04 22.66 21.38
N LEU A 156 -1.40 21.76 20.46
CA LEU A 156 -0.52 20.74 19.88
C LEU A 156 0.13 21.29 18.60
N LEU A 157 1.44 21.50 18.65
CA LEU A 157 2.24 22.04 17.55
C LEU A 157 2.67 20.91 16.61
N THR A 158 2.14 20.94 15.39
CA THR A 158 2.47 19.97 14.32
C THR A 158 3.36 20.57 13.23
N ASP A 159 3.49 21.91 13.17
CA ASP A 159 4.32 22.61 12.19
C ASP A 159 5.75 22.83 12.72
N LYS A 160 6.74 22.51 11.88
CA LYS A 160 8.18 22.60 12.17
C LYS A 160 8.62 24.02 12.54
N ASN A 161 8.04 25.03 11.89
CA ASN A 161 8.38 26.43 12.18
C ASN A 161 7.82 26.91 13.53
N ALA A 162 6.68 26.37 13.95
CA ALA A 162 6.09 26.68 15.25
C ALA A 162 6.87 26.03 16.39
N ILE A 163 7.37 24.80 16.19
CA ILE A 163 8.20 24.09 17.16
C ILE A 163 9.53 24.83 17.41
N LEU A 164 10.15 25.37 16.36
CA LEU A 164 11.42 26.11 16.47
C LEU A 164 11.30 27.47 17.16
N LYS A 165 10.08 28.00 17.28
CA LYS A 165 9.78 29.30 17.91
C LYS A 165 9.31 29.19 19.37
N ARG A 166 9.18 27.96 19.90
CA ARG A 166 8.76 27.71 21.27
C ARG A 166 9.79 28.20 22.28
#